data_AF-A0A3D4B9D1-F1
#
_entry.id   AF-A0A3D4B9D1-F1
#
_cell.length_a   1.000
_cell.length_b   1.000
_cell.length_c   1.000
_cell.angle_alpha   90.00
_cell.angle_beta   90.00
_cell.angle_gamma   90.00
#
_symmetry.space_group_name_H-M   'P 1'
#
loop_
_entity.id
_entity.type
_entity.pdbx_description
1 polymer ?
#
loop_
_entity_poly.entity_id
_entity_poly.type
_entity_poly.pdbx_seq_one_letter_code
_entity_poly.pdbx_strand_id
1 'polypeptide(L)'
;MKGTRVQAVVRELNNERIDIVPWSSDPSVFVTQALRPADVAQVNILNIEEKKMSVVVEDDQLSLAIGKAGQNARLAVKLTGWNIDLIKRSDLERKLMEETFGPSSDEEVNDLVNSDDPTEDEGTNGAGALDQISDISKKIREKLEDAGFNTIESLQNASKDDLTSIAGIGEITADKIMTAVK
;
A
#
# COMPACT_ATOMS: atom_id res chain seq x y z
N MET A 1 19.21 1.21 41.67
CA MET A 1 18.00 2.05 41.80
C MET A 1 17.73 2.75 40.47
N LYS A 2 16.91 2.16 39.59
CA LYS A 2 16.48 2.82 38.35
C LYS A 2 15.05 3.30 38.55
N GLY A 3 14.78 4.57 38.29
CA GLY A 3 13.41 5.11 38.30
C GLY A 3 12.84 5.63 39.63
N THR A 4 13.57 5.60 40.75
CA THR A 4 13.05 6.06 42.07
C THR A 4 12.55 7.51 42.03
N ARG A 5 13.25 8.40 41.31
CA ARG A 5 12.85 9.81 41.16
C ARG A 5 11.56 9.96 40.34
N VAL A 6 11.46 9.20 39.24
CA VAL A 6 10.29 9.24 38.36
C VAL A 6 9.07 8.66 39.09
N GLN A 7 9.25 7.56 39.81
CA GLN A 7 8.18 6.94 40.62
C GLN A 7 7.64 7.86 41.71
N ALA A 8 8.49 8.69 42.33
CA ALA A 8 8.04 9.69 43.31
C ALA A 8 7.10 10.72 42.65
N VAL A 9 7.49 11.26 41.49
CA VAL A 9 6.68 12.23 40.75
C VAL A 9 5.36 11.61 40.26
N VAL A 10 5.39 10.39 39.74
CA VAL A 10 4.18 9.67 39.30
C VAL A 10 3.18 9.51 40.45
N ARG A 11 3.64 9.23 41.68
CA ARG A 11 2.77 9.11 42.86
C ARG A 11 2.12 10.45 43.25
N GLU A 12 2.84 11.55 43.12
CA GLU A 12 2.30 12.90 43.36
C GLU A 12 1.28 13.31 42.30
N LEU A 13 1.41 12.81 41.07
CA LEU A 13 0.49 13.05 39.96
C LEU A 13 -0.62 11.99 39.86
N ASN A 14 -1.09 11.46 41.00
CA ASN A 14 -2.18 10.48 41.05
C ASN A 14 -2.00 9.25 40.15
N ASN A 15 -0.76 8.80 39.96
CA ASN A 15 -0.37 7.70 39.07
C ASN A 15 -0.59 7.97 37.56
N GLU A 16 -0.49 9.22 37.12
CA GLU A 16 -0.41 9.55 35.70
C GLU A 16 0.82 8.87 35.06
N ARG A 17 0.65 8.31 33.84
CA ARG A 17 1.75 7.66 33.11
C ARG A 17 2.65 8.75 32.51
N ILE A 18 3.94 8.70 32.86
CA ILE A 18 4.95 9.65 32.38
C ILE A 18 5.98 8.90 31.54
N ASP A 19 6.19 9.39 30.33
CA ASP A 19 7.25 8.93 29.45
C ASP A 19 8.34 9.99 29.35
N ILE A 20 9.60 9.55 29.41
CA ILE A 20 10.78 10.42 29.32
C ILE A 20 11.46 10.15 27.99
N VAL A 21 11.52 11.17 27.14
CA VAL A 21 12.10 11.08 25.81
C VAL A 21 13.33 11.98 25.70
N PRO A 22 14.40 11.55 25.00
CA PRO A 22 15.54 12.41 24.72
C PRO A 22 15.13 13.58 23.83
N TRP A 23 15.53 14.79 24.21
CA TRP A 23 15.36 15.95 23.35
C TRP A 23 16.40 15.92 22.20
N SER A 24 15.99 16.39 21.02
CA SER A 24 16.87 16.60 19.87
C SER A 24 16.53 17.92 19.20
N SER A 25 17.55 18.60 18.65
CA SER A 25 17.36 19.78 17.83
C SER A 25 16.86 19.44 16.42
N ASP A 26 17.08 18.21 15.95
CA ASP A 26 16.54 17.72 14.70
C ASP A 26 15.06 17.33 14.91
N PRO A 27 14.10 17.98 14.21
CA PRO A 27 12.68 17.72 14.38
C PRO A 27 12.29 16.29 14.02
N SER A 28 12.94 15.69 13.01
CA SER A 28 12.64 14.31 12.58
C SER A 28 13.01 13.32 13.67
N VAL A 29 14.18 13.51 14.29
CA VAL A 29 14.63 12.68 15.42
C VAL A 29 13.73 12.93 16.64
N PHE A 30 13.40 14.19 16.94
CA PHE A 30 12.62 14.52 18.12
C PHE A 30 11.19 13.97 18.05
N VAL A 31 10.54 14.03 16.88
CA VAL A 31 9.20 13.45 16.65
C VAL A 31 9.24 11.93 16.75
N THR A 32 10.28 11.29 16.20
CA THR A 32 10.48 9.84 16.35
C THR A 32 10.58 9.45 17.82
N GLN A 33 11.32 10.20 18.63
CA GLN A 33 11.41 9.95 20.08
C GLN A 33 10.09 10.22 20.81
N ALA A 34 9.33 11.23 20.39
CA ALA A 34 8.07 11.62 21.00
C ALA A 34 6.91 10.64 20.75
N LEU A 35 6.96 9.86 19.66
CA LEU A 35 5.95 8.87 19.31
C LEU A 35 6.14 7.51 20.00
N ARG A 36 7.27 7.32 20.70
CA ARG A 36 7.53 6.10 21.49
C ARG A 36 6.35 5.86 22.45
N PRO A 37 5.82 4.62 22.53
CA PRO A 37 6.44 3.34 22.18
C PRO A 37 6.31 2.87 20.73
N ALA A 38 5.62 3.60 19.85
CA ALA A 38 5.47 3.19 18.46
C ALA A 38 6.78 3.38 17.68
N ASP A 39 7.12 2.39 16.86
CA ASP A 39 8.28 2.45 15.98
C ASP A 39 7.91 3.16 14.66
N VAL A 40 8.74 4.14 14.30
CA VAL A 40 8.55 4.97 13.10
C VAL A 40 9.44 4.45 11.98
N ALA A 41 8.85 4.20 10.81
CA ALA A 41 9.58 3.73 9.64
C ALA A 41 10.26 4.89 8.89
N GLN A 42 9.54 6.00 8.70
CA GLN A 42 10.05 7.16 7.96
C GLN A 42 9.37 8.46 8.41
N VAL A 43 10.10 9.58 8.33
CA VAL A 43 9.58 10.92 8.61
C VAL A 43 9.84 11.81 7.40
N ASN A 44 8.77 12.39 6.85
CA ASN A 44 8.79 13.28 5.69
C ASN A 44 8.31 14.68 6.11
N ILE A 45 9.18 15.69 5.96
CA ILE A 45 8.80 17.08 6.23
C ILE A 45 8.01 17.59 5.03
N LEU A 46 6.74 17.94 5.25
CA LEU A 46 5.85 18.44 4.19
C LEU A 46 6.00 19.95 4.02
N ASN A 47 6.05 20.69 5.12
CA ASN A 47 6.20 22.14 5.13
C ASN A 47 6.94 22.59 6.38
N ILE A 48 8.06 23.29 6.20
CA ILE A 48 8.88 23.78 7.30
C ILE A 48 8.25 25.02 7.98
N GLU A 49 7.63 25.91 7.21
CA GLU A 49 7.03 27.15 7.71
C GLU A 49 5.79 26.88 8.57
N GLU A 50 4.92 25.97 8.10
CA GLU A 50 3.74 25.51 8.84
C GLU A 50 4.04 24.44 9.89
N LYS A 51 5.32 24.03 10.00
CA LYS A 51 5.79 22.93 10.84
C LYS A 51 4.94 21.67 10.66
N LYS A 52 4.72 21.27 9.41
CA LYS A 52 3.91 20.11 9.04
C LYS A 52 4.80 18.98 8.55
N MET A 53 4.56 17.78 9.06
CA MET A 53 5.25 16.57 8.63
C MET A 53 4.30 15.37 8.56
N SER A 54 4.67 14.43 7.70
CA SER A 54 4.06 13.11 7.62
C SER A 54 5.01 12.07 8.20
N VAL A 55 4.48 11.19 9.02
CA VAL A 55 5.22 10.12 9.68
C VAL A 55 4.62 8.79 9.23
N VAL A 56 5.46 7.95 8.65
CA VAL A 56 5.09 6.62 8.18
C VAL A 56 5.40 5.61 9.27
N VAL A 57 4.41 4.80 9.59
CA VAL A 57 4.51 3.70 10.56
C VAL A 57 4.07 2.40 9.91
N GLU A 58 4.52 1.28 10.46
CA GLU A 58 4.00 -0.03 10.07
C GLU A 58 2.51 -0.13 10.44
N ASP A 59 1.76 -0.92 9.67
CA ASP A 59 0.31 -0.99 9.74
C ASP A 59 -0.22 -1.41 11.13
N ASP A 60 0.50 -2.28 11.82
CA ASP A 60 0.24 -2.75 13.18
C ASP A 60 0.56 -1.68 14.24
N GLN A 61 1.51 -0.79 13.96
CA GLN A 61 1.96 0.26 14.87
C GLN A 61 1.08 1.52 14.81
N LEU A 62 0.25 1.70 13.77
CA LEU A 62 -0.59 2.90 13.62
C LEU A 62 -1.48 3.15 14.86
N SER A 63 -2.12 2.08 15.37
CA SER A 63 -2.99 2.20 16.55
C SER A 63 -2.21 2.66 17.78
N LEU A 64 -0.99 2.16 17.95
CA LEU A 64 -0.10 2.53 19.05
C LEU A 64 0.41 3.97 18.91
N ALA A 65 0.77 4.38 17.71
CA ALA A 65 1.24 5.72 17.38
C ALA A 65 0.15 6.77 17.66
N ILE A 66 -1.10 6.49 17.27
CA ILE A 66 -2.26 7.34 17.57
C ILE A 66 -2.53 7.35 19.09
N GLY A 67 -2.52 6.17 19.71
CA GLY A 67 -2.83 5.95 21.12
C GLY A 67 -4.33 6.05 21.43
N LYS A 68 -4.69 5.76 22.68
CA LYS A 68 -6.10 5.78 23.13
C LYS A 68 -6.71 7.16 22.88
N ALA A 69 -7.78 7.22 22.08
CA ALA A 69 -8.45 8.47 21.70
C ALA A 69 -7.51 9.53 21.07
N GLY A 70 -6.42 9.11 20.42
CA GLY A 70 -5.44 10.02 19.82
C GLY A 70 -4.54 10.72 20.83
N GLN A 71 -4.50 10.25 22.09
CA GLN A 71 -3.73 10.91 23.15
C GLN A 71 -2.24 10.98 22.82
N ASN A 72 -1.65 9.90 22.31
CA ASN A 72 -0.21 9.84 22.08
C ASN A 72 0.21 10.82 20.98
N ALA A 73 -0.45 10.76 19.82
CA ALA A 73 -0.21 11.71 18.72
C ALA A 73 -0.41 13.17 19.17
N ARG A 74 -1.45 13.45 19.98
CA ARG A 74 -1.71 14.81 20.48
C ARG A 74 -0.62 15.31 21.43
N LEU A 75 -0.11 14.44 22.30
CA LEU A 75 1.01 14.76 23.19
C LEU A 75 2.29 15.00 22.39
N ALA A 76 2.55 14.19 21.35
CA ALA A 76 3.70 14.38 20.47
C ALA A 76 3.63 15.72 19.72
N VAL A 77 2.47 16.10 19.17
CA VAL A 77 2.25 17.42 18.54
C VAL A 77 2.50 18.55 19.54
N LYS A 78 1.96 18.44 20.76
CA LYS A 78 2.15 19.46 21.81
C LYS A 78 3.60 19.56 22.29
N LEU A 79 4.31 18.44 22.38
CA LEU A 79 5.70 18.36 22.83
C LEU A 79 6.68 18.92 21.80
N THR A 80 6.45 18.59 20.52
CA THR A 80 7.37 18.95 19.42
C THR A 80 7.01 20.29 18.79
N GLY A 81 5.74 20.69 18.85
CA GLY A 81 5.21 21.86 18.15
C GLY A 81 5.05 21.67 16.64
N TRP A 82 5.10 20.42 16.16
CA TRP A 82 4.89 20.06 14.76
C TRP A 82 3.51 19.44 14.57
N ASN A 83 2.86 19.74 13.45
CA ASN A 83 1.68 19.04 12.99
C ASN A 83 2.12 17.71 12.37
N ILE A 84 1.68 16.60 12.98
CA ILE A 84 2.13 15.25 12.65
C ILE A 84 0.96 14.48 12.03
N ASP A 85 1.07 14.15 10.75
CA ASP A 85 0.13 13.29 10.04
C ASP A 85 0.68 11.85 10.00
N LEU A 86 0.00 10.92 10.66
CA LEU A 86 0.40 9.50 10.68
C LEU A 86 -0.19 8.76 9.48
N ILE A 87 0.65 8.04 8.74
CA ILE A 87 0.26 7.28 7.54
C ILE A 87 0.79 5.85 7.68
N LYS A 88 0.02 4.87 7.21
CA LYS A 88 0.48 3.49 7.09
C LYS A 88 1.50 3.34 5.97
N ARG A 89 2.41 2.40 6.13
CA ARG A 89 3.35 2.02 5.07
C ARG A 89 2.61 1.54 3.82
N SER A 90 1.60 0.68 3.99
CA SER A 90 0.79 0.17 2.87
C SER A 90 0.10 1.27 2.08
N ASP A 91 -0.42 2.30 2.76
CA ASP A 91 -1.07 3.44 2.14
C ASP A 91 -0.10 4.30 1.32
N LEU A 92 1.15 4.43 1.78
CA LEU A 92 2.20 5.12 1.03
C LEU A 92 2.60 4.32 -0.22
N GLU A 93 2.82 3.02 -0.08
CA GLU A 93 3.20 2.14 -1.18
C GLU A 93 2.13 2.12 -2.28
N ARG A 94 0.86 2.04 -1.90
CA ARG A 94 -0.28 2.11 -2.81
C ARG A 94 -0.31 3.42 -3.60
N LYS A 95 -0.15 4.57 -2.93
CA LYS A 95 -0.08 5.88 -3.61
C LYS A 95 1.08 5.96 -4.60
N LEU A 96 2.25 5.44 -4.24
CA LEU A 96 3.41 5.41 -5.13
C LEU A 96 3.16 4.52 -6.37
N MET A 97 2.49 3.38 -6.19
CA MET A 97 2.10 2.52 -7.31
C MET A 97 1.09 3.20 -8.23
N GLU A 98 0.05 3.83 -7.68
CA GLU A 98 -0.95 4.59 -8.45
C GLU A 98 -0.31 5.74 -9.26
N GLU A 99 0.65 6.47 -8.69
CA GLU A 99 1.37 7.54 -9.39
C GLU A 99 2.29 7.00 -10.51
N THR A 100 2.88 5.83 -10.32
CA THR A 100 3.84 5.25 -11.28
C THR A 100 3.15 4.51 -12.42
N PHE A 101 2.02 3.86 -12.15
CA PHE A 101 1.31 2.98 -13.10
C PHE A 101 -0.05 3.52 -13.56
N GLY A 102 -0.49 4.67 -13.05
CA GLY A 102 -1.84 5.22 -13.25
C GLY A 102 -2.88 4.50 -12.39
N PRO A 103 -4.14 5.01 -12.30
CA PRO A 103 -5.19 4.33 -11.53
C PRO A 103 -5.45 2.95 -12.15
N SER A 104 -4.96 1.90 -11.50
CA SER A 104 -5.40 0.54 -11.74
C SER A 104 -6.81 0.42 -11.18
N SER A 105 -7.77 0.21 -12.08
CA SER A 105 -9.18 -0.04 -11.81
C SER A 105 -9.37 -1.39 -11.12
N ASP A 106 -8.88 -1.52 -9.89
CA ASP A 106 -9.01 -2.69 -9.03
C ASP A 106 -9.72 -2.27 -7.72
N GLU A 107 -10.88 -1.60 -7.85
CA GLU A 107 -11.83 -1.35 -6.74
C GLU A 107 -12.99 -2.35 -6.74
N GLU A 108 -12.91 -3.43 -7.51
CA GLU A 108 -13.85 -4.56 -7.42
C GLU A 108 -13.08 -5.83 -7.07
N VAL A 109 -12.97 -6.15 -5.78
CA VAL A 109 -13.24 -7.48 -5.22
C VAL A 109 -12.80 -7.55 -3.75
N ASN A 110 -13.62 -7.03 -2.82
CA ASN A 110 -13.58 -7.57 -1.47
C ASN A 110 -14.93 -7.50 -0.75
N ASP A 111 -15.96 -8.06 -1.37
CA ASP A 111 -17.23 -8.31 -0.69
C ASP A 111 -17.89 -9.64 -1.13
N LEU A 112 -17.07 -10.69 -1.25
CA LEU A 112 -17.54 -12.07 -1.42
C LEU A 112 -17.00 -12.98 -0.31
N VAL A 113 -17.35 -12.65 0.93
CA VAL A 113 -17.41 -13.64 2.02
C VAL A 113 -18.76 -13.51 2.70
N ASN A 114 -19.77 -14.10 2.09
CA ASN A 114 -20.85 -14.78 2.80
C ASN A 114 -21.41 -15.86 1.86
N SER A 115 -20.94 -17.08 2.09
CA SER A 115 -21.49 -18.31 1.57
C SER A 115 -22.88 -18.53 2.18
N ASP A 116 -23.92 -18.48 1.36
CA ASP A 116 -25.12 -19.29 1.58
C ASP A 116 -25.86 -19.55 0.25
N ASP A 117 -25.96 -20.85 -0.02
CA ASP A 117 -26.89 -21.60 -0.88
C ASP A 117 -26.74 -21.60 -2.43
N PRO A 118 -26.82 -22.79 -3.08
CA PRO A 118 -26.64 -22.98 -4.53
C PRO A 118 -27.98 -23.13 -5.25
N THR A 119 -28.14 -22.49 -6.42
CA THR A 119 -29.03 -23.04 -7.47
C THR A 119 -28.51 -22.74 -8.87
N GLU A 120 -28.48 -23.84 -9.62
CA GLU A 120 -28.39 -24.04 -11.06
C GLU A 120 -29.04 -22.94 -11.91
N ASP A 121 -28.49 -22.61 -13.08
CA ASP A 121 -28.95 -23.16 -14.37
C ASP A 121 -28.22 -22.49 -15.57
N GLU A 122 -28.29 -23.16 -16.70
CA GLU A 122 -27.36 -23.21 -17.82
C GLU A 122 -27.27 -21.99 -18.78
N GLY A 123 -26.09 -21.90 -19.42
CA GLY A 123 -26.01 -21.97 -20.88
C GLY A 123 -25.97 -20.65 -21.66
N THR A 124 -24.80 -20.35 -22.27
CA THR A 124 -24.64 -20.24 -23.74
C THR A 124 -23.22 -19.81 -24.14
N ASN A 125 -22.44 -20.80 -24.58
CA ASN A 125 -21.49 -20.83 -25.70
C ASN A 125 -20.77 -19.55 -26.18
N GLY A 126 -19.43 -19.59 -26.06
CA GLY A 126 -18.55 -19.29 -27.20
C GLY A 126 -17.45 -18.26 -26.97
N ALA A 127 -16.36 -18.62 -26.27
CA ALA A 127 -14.98 -18.16 -26.51
C ALA A 127 -14.00 -18.82 -25.50
N GLY A 128 -14.09 -20.14 -25.33
CA GLY A 128 -13.13 -20.90 -24.54
C GLY A 128 -11.92 -21.29 -25.38
N ALA A 129 -10.88 -20.44 -25.39
CA ALA A 129 -9.55 -20.83 -25.85
C ALA A 129 -8.42 -19.98 -25.24
N LEU A 130 -8.67 -18.74 -24.81
CA LEU A 130 -7.64 -17.90 -24.22
C LEU A 130 -7.50 -18.08 -22.69
N ASP A 131 -8.44 -18.76 -22.03
CA ASP A 131 -8.50 -18.89 -20.57
C ASP A 131 -7.44 -19.84 -19.98
N GLN A 132 -6.77 -20.63 -20.82
CA GLN A 132 -5.69 -21.52 -20.39
C GLN A 132 -4.34 -20.82 -20.27
N ILE A 133 -4.22 -19.57 -20.75
CA ILE A 133 -3.00 -18.78 -20.56
C ILE A 133 -3.21 -17.89 -19.33
N SER A 134 -3.07 -18.51 -18.16
CA SER A 134 -3.29 -17.88 -16.83
C SER A 134 -2.40 -16.68 -16.54
N ASP A 135 -1.28 -16.54 -17.27
CA ASP A 135 -0.25 -15.55 -16.99
C ASP A 135 -0.33 -14.28 -17.87
N ILE A 136 -1.34 -14.19 -18.74
CA ILE A 136 -1.58 -12.98 -19.54
C ILE A 136 -2.73 -12.18 -18.94
N SER A 137 -2.42 -10.95 -18.51
CA SER A 137 -3.41 -10.00 -18.00
C SER A 137 -4.54 -9.74 -19.00
N LYS A 138 -5.78 -9.58 -18.50
CA LYS A 138 -7.00 -9.25 -19.26
C LYS A 138 -6.81 -8.08 -20.23
N LYS A 139 -5.99 -7.10 -19.87
CA LYS A 139 -5.69 -5.89 -20.68
C LYS A 139 -4.79 -6.19 -21.89
N ILE A 140 -3.91 -7.18 -21.80
CA ILE A 140 -3.09 -7.63 -22.94
C ILE A 140 -3.96 -8.46 -23.87
N ARG A 141 -4.85 -9.30 -23.31
CA ARG A 141 -5.82 -10.08 -24.08
C ARG A 141 -6.73 -9.20 -24.92
N GLU A 142 -7.31 -8.15 -24.33
CA GLU A 142 -8.17 -7.21 -25.04
C GLU A 142 -7.42 -6.53 -26.21
N LYS A 143 -6.16 -6.15 -26.01
CA LYS A 143 -5.32 -5.60 -27.09
C LYS A 143 -4.95 -6.61 -28.17
N LEU A 144 -4.79 -7.89 -27.81
CA LEU A 144 -4.58 -8.97 -28.75
C LEU A 144 -5.85 -9.24 -29.55
N GLU A 145 -7.02 -9.24 -28.90
CA GLU A 145 -8.33 -9.37 -29.54
C GLU A 145 -8.60 -8.20 -30.51
N ASP A 146 -8.31 -6.96 -30.11
CA ASP A 146 -8.39 -5.76 -30.96
C ASP A 146 -7.46 -5.84 -32.17
N ALA A 147 -6.29 -6.45 -32.00
CA ALA A 147 -5.33 -6.70 -33.08
C ALA A 147 -5.68 -7.93 -33.94
N GLY A 148 -6.78 -8.63 -33.65
CA GLY A 148 -7.26 -9.80 -34.40
C GLY A 148 -6.67 -11.14 -33.96
N PHE A 149 -5.88 -11.17 -32.87
CA PHE A 149 -5.30 -12.37 -32.27
C PHE A 149 -6.23 -12.98 -31.21
N ASN A 150 -7.43 -13.36 -31.64
CA ASN A 150 -8.46 -13.96 -30.78
C ASN A 150 -8.35 -15.49 -30.66
N THR A 151 -7.38 -16.11 -31.31
CA THR A 151 -7.22 -17.57 -31.44
C THR A 151 -5.78 -17.98 -31.17
N ILE A 152 -5.59 -19.13 -30.52
CA ILE A 152 -4.25 -19.68 -30.25
C ILE A 152 -3.46 -19.88 -31.56
N GLU A 153 -4.12 -20.27 -32.65
CA GLU A 153 -3.49 -20.46 -33.96
C GLU A 153 -2.95 -19.16 -34.57
N SER A 154 -3.61 -18.02 -34.35
CA SER A 154 -3.12 -16.71 -34.82
C SER A 154 -1.93 -16.23 -33.98
N LEU A 155 -1.92 -16.54 -32.68
CA LEU A 155 -0.79 -16.26 -31.79
C LEU A 155 0.42 -17.16 -32.04
N GLN A 156 0.22 -18.43 -32.43
CA GLN A 156 1.31 -19.35 -32.78
C GLN A 156 2.05 -18.95 -34.06
N ASN A 157 1.32 -18.36 -35.02
CA ASN A 157 1.87 -17.90 -36.28
C ASN A 157 2.35 -16.43 -36.23
N ALA A 158 2.06 -15.71 -35.15
CA ALA A 158 2.52 -14.33 -34.95
C ALA A 158 4.03 -14.30 -34.67
N SER A 159 4.72 -13.34 -35.28
CA SER A 159 6.13 -13.08 -34.98
C SER A 159 6.28 -12.17 -33.77
N LYS A 160 7.47 -12.18 -33.15
CA LYS A 160 7.84 -11.26 -32.06
C LYS A 160 7.59 -9.79 -32.45
N ASP A 161 7.86 -9.44 -33.70
CA ASP A 161 7.70 -8.09 -34.22
C ASP A 161 6.23 -7.68 -34.32
N ASP A 162 5.34 -8.60 -34.70
CA ASP A 162 3.89 -8.35 -34.79
C ASP A 162 3.29 -8.07 -33.40
N LEU A 163 3.74 -8.79 -32.38
CA LEU A 163 3.31 -8.60 -31.00
C LEU A 163 3.83 -7.28 -30.41
N THR A 164 5.07 -6.90 -30.70
CA THR A 164 5.66 -5.62 -30.23
C THR A 164 5.12 -4.39 -30.96
N SER A 165 4.53 -4.57 -32.15
CA SER A 165 3.88 -3.50 -32.89
C SER A 165 2.55 -3.05 -32.25
N ILE A 166 2.01 -3.85 -31.33
CA ILE A 166 0.81 -3.52 -30.57
C ILE A 166 1.15 -2.53 -29.46
N ALA A 167 0.51 -1.36 -29.48
CA ALA A 167 0.75 -0.28 -28.53
C ALA A 167 0.54 -0.75 -27.07
N GLY A 168 1.65 -0.89 -26.33
CA GLY A 168 1.66 -1.31 -24.93
C GLY A 168 1.96 -2.79 -24.68
N ILE A 169 2.42 -3.54 -25.69
CA ILE A 169 3.08 -4.84 -25.50
C ILE A 169 4.59 -4.62 -25.72
N GLY A 170 5.37 -4.69 -24.65
CA GLY A 170 6.83 -4.63 -24.74
C GLY A 170 7.46 -5.99 -25.09
N GLU A 171 8.74 -6.00 -25.45
CA GLU A 171 9.48 -7.22 -25.84
C GLU A 171 9.38 -8.35 -24.80
N ILE A 172 9.42 -8.01 -23.51
CA ILE A 172 9.32 -8.98 -22.41
C ILE A 172 7.95 -9.66 -22.38
N THR A 173 6.89 -8.90 -22.67
CA THR A 173 5.52 -9.40 -22.70
C THR A 173 5.30 -10.26 -23.94
N ALA A 174 5.82 -9.84 -25.10
CA ALA A 174 5.77 -10.62 -26.33
C ALA A 174 6.48 -11.98 -26.17
N ASP A 175 7.67 -12.01 -25.53
CA ASP A 175 8.39 -13.26 -25.26
C ASP A 175 7.63 -14.20 -24.32
N LYS A 176 6.94 -13.65 -23.31
CA LYS A 176 6.07 -14.44 -22.41
C LYS A 176 4.86 -15.01 -23.16
N ILE A 177 4.23 -14.25 -24.04
CA ILE A 177 3.10 -14.72 -24.86
C ILE A 177 3.56 -15.85 -25.78
N MET A 178 4.68 -15.68 -26.50
CA MET A 178 5.22 -16.73 -27.37
C MET A 178 5.61 -18.00 -26.61
N THR A 179 6.08 -17.87 -25.36
CA THR A 179 6.42 -19.02 -24.51
C THR A 179 5.18 -19.74 -24.00
N ALA A 180 4.11 -19.00 -23.69
CA ALA A 180 2.86 -19.56 -23.20
C ALA A 180 1.99 -20.21 -24.30
N VAL A 181 2.24 -19.84 -25.56
CA VAL A 181 1.50 -20.32 -26.74
C VAL A 181 2.19 -21.53 -27.41
N LYS A 182 3.43 -21.85 -27.00
CA LYS A 182 4.24 -22.99 -27.46
C LYS A 182 3.87 -24.29 -26.75
#